data_AF-A0A0Q5UHY0-F1
#
_entry.id   AF-A0A0Q5UHY0-F1
#
_cell.length_a   1.000
_cell.length_b   1.000
_cell.length_c   1.000
_cell.angle_alpha   90.00
_cell.angle_beta   90.00
_cell.angle_gamma   90.00
#
_symmetry.space_group_name_H-M   'P 1'
#
loop_
_entity.id
_entity.type
_entity.pdbx_description
1 polymer ?
#
loop_
_entity_poly.entity_id
_entity_poly.type
_entity_poly.pdbx_seq_one_letter_code
_entity_poly.pdbx_strand_id
1 'polypeptide(L)'
;MASNAQLGKIILIAAIAVFFYYFFWVAVLPFMLIDEGNPIRLFFPPLKYAFIVPTVFGVIFLGGIAAFSFYHIWSLRVKRD
;
A
#
# COMPACT_ATOMS: atom_id res chain seq x y z
N MET A 1 -11.43 -27.16 4.86
CA MET A 1 -11.81 -25.85 5.43
C MET A 1 -10.68 -25.13 6.17
N ALA A 2 -9.65 -25.82 6.69
CA ALA A 2 -8.52 -25.21 7.42
C ALA A 2 -7.59 -24.29 6.58
N SER A 3 -7.49 -24.49 5.26
CA SER A 3 -6.58 -23.75 4.37
C SER A 3 -6.83 -22.23 4.37
N ASN A 4 -8.10 -21.81 4.31
CA ASN A 4 -8.44 -20.39 4.19
C ASN A 4 -8.23 -19.63 5.50
N ALA A 5 -8.50 -20.28 6.65
CA ALA A 5 -8.27 -19.68 7.96
C ALA A 5 -6.77 -19.46 8.24
N GLN A 6 -5.93 -20.43 7.83
CA GLN A 6 -4.49 -20.30 7.98
C GLN A 6 -3.92 -19.20 7.08
N LEU A 7 -4.38 -19.13 5.82
CA LEU A 7 -4.03 -18.05 4.90
C LEU A 7 -4.45 -16.67 5.45
N GLY A 8 -5.69 -16.56 5.95
CA GLY A 8 -6.18 -15.33 6.57
C GLY A 8 -5.34 -14.87 7.76
N LYS A 9 -4.89 -15.81 8.61
CA LYS A 9 -3.99 -15.51 9.73
C LYS A 9 -2.63 -14.99 9.26
N ILE A 10 -2.05 -15.57 8.21
CA ILE A 10 -0.79 -15.11 7.62
C ILE A 10 -0.95 -13.70 7.05
N ILE A 11 -2.02 -13.46 6.29
CA ILE A 11 -2.33 -12.14 5.72
C ILE A 11 -2.50 -11.10 6.82
N LEU A 12 -3.21 -11.44 7.91
CA LEU A 12 -3.41 -10.54 9.04
C LEU A 12 -2.09 -10.17 9.72
N ILE A 13 -1.23 -11.16 10.00
CA ILE A 13 0.09 -10.92 10.60
C ILE A 13 0.95 -10.04 9.68
N ALA A 14 0.96 -10.33 8.38
CA ALA A 14 1.68 -9.53 7.39
C ALA A 14 1.15 -8.09 7.32
N ALA A 15 -0.17 -7.90 7.31
CA ALA A 15 -0.80 -6.59 7.31
C ALA A 15 -0.44 -5.78 8.56
N ILE A 16 -0.46 -6.41 9.74
CA ILE A 16 -0.05 -5.79 11.00
C ILE A 16 1.43 -5.37 10.95
N ALA A 17 2.31 -6.26 10.46
CA ALA A 17 3.73 -5.96 10.35
C ALA A 17 3.99 -4.76 9.41
N VAL A 18 3.36 -4.75 8.23
CA VAL A 18 3.45 -3.64 7.27
C VAL A 18 2.87 -2.35 7.86
N PHE A 19 1.74 -2.44 8.57
CA PHE A 19 1.14 -1.29 9.24
C PHE A 19 2.10 -0.67 10.26
N PHE A 20 2.69 -1.47 11.15
CA PHE A 20 3.65 -0.95 12.11
C PHE A 20 4.88 -0.37 11.43
N TYR A 21 5.42 -1.02 10.39
CA TYR A 21 6.55 -0.49 9.62
C TYR A 21 6.25 0.92 9.08
N TYR A 22 5.10 1.12 8.41
CA TYR A 22 4.70 2.42 7.90
C TYR A 22 4.34 3.43 9.00
N PHE A 23 3.72 2.97 10.09
CA PHE A 23 3.41 3.82 11.24
C PHE A 23 4.68 4.41 11.85
N PHE A 24 5.69 3.57 12.14
CA PHE A 24 6.97 4.05 12.64
C PHE A 24 7.69 4.94 11.61
N TRP A 25 7.63 4.58 10.33
CA TRP A 25 8.26 5.36 9.26
C TRP A 25 7.66 6.76 9.14
N VAL A 26 6.34 6.90 9.14
CA VAL A 26 5.67 8.20 8.91
C VAL A 26 5.50 8.99 10.20
N ALA A 27 5.10 8.34 11.30
CA ALA A 27 4.72 9.02 12.53
C ALA A 27 5.87 9.19 13.53
N VAL A 28 6.89 8.31 13.52
CA VAL A 28 7.97 8.33 14.53
C VAL A 28 9.28 8.84 13.96
N LEU A 29 9.64 8.43 12.75
CA LEU A 29 10.91 8.81 12.11
C LEU A 29 11.17 10.34 12.04
N PRO A 30 10.18 11.21 11.72
CA PRO A 30 10.42 12.66 11.68
C PRO A 30 10.92 13.23 13.01
N PHE A 31 10.54 12.61 14.13
CA PHE A 31 10.93 13.04 15.48
C PHE A 31 12.26 12.42 15.93
N MET A 32 12.69 11.30 15.35
CA MET A 32 13.95 10.63 15.68
C MET A 32 15.16 11.09 14.82
N LEU A 33 14.92 11.68 13.66
CA LEU A 33 15.97 12.11 12.71
C LEU A 33 16.70 13.41 13.11
N ILE A 34 16.87 13.68 14.40
CA ILE A 34 17.51 14.91 14.92
C ILE A 34 19.01 14.94 14.57
N ASP A 35 19.66 13.77 14.41
CA ASP A 35 21.07 13.67 14.03
C ASP A 35 21.27 13.01 12.64
N GLU A 36 22.01 13.70 11.77
CA GLU A 36 22.23 13.29 10.37
C GLU A 36 23.10 12.03 10.20
N GLY A 37 23.83 11.61 11.24
CA GLY A 37 24.74 10.46 11.23
C GLY A 37 24.13 9.12 11.64
N ASN A 38 22.81 9.03 11.86
CA ASN A 38 22.20 7.84 12.45
C ASN A 38 22.06 6.66 11.46
N PRO A 39 22.54 5.45 11.81
CA PRO A 39 22.43 4.25 10.96
C PRO A 39 20.98 3.81 10.68
N ILE A 40 20.00 4.35 11.43
CA ILE A 40 18.56 4.14 11.24
C ILE A 40 18.09 4.58 9.84
N ARG A 41 18.78 5.52 9.17
CA ARG A 41 18.47 5.91 7.77
C ARG A 41 18.63 4.76 6.75
N LEU A 42 19.37 3.71 7.07
CA LEU A 42 19.52 2.55 6.19
C LEU A 42 18.25 1.68 6.17
N PHE A 43 17.53 1.63 7.30
CA PHE A 43 16.26 0.91 7.44
C PHE A 43 15.05 1.73 7.02
N PHE A 44 15.15 3.06 7.12
CA PHE A 44 14.09 3.99 6.78
C PHE A 44 14.58 5.01 5.74
N PRO A 45 14.23 4.79 4.46
CA PRO A 45 14.51 5.74 3.39
C PRO A 45 13.88 7.12 3.67
N PRO A 46 14.27 8.17 2.93
CA PRO A 46 13.70 9.51 3.08
C PRO A 46 12.17 9.50 3.09
N LEU A 47 11.57 10.31 3.96
CA LEU A 47 10.11 10.39 4.17
C LEU A 47 9.28 10.53 2.89
N LYS A 48 9.81 11.19 1.85
CA LYS A 48 9.17 11.26 0.53
C LYS A 48 8.75 9.90 -0.02
N TYR A 49 9.57 8.86 0.19
CA TYR A 49 9.28 7.51 -0.30
C TYR A 49 8.16 6.82 0.49
N ALA A 50 8.01 7.16 1.77
CA ALA A 50 6.93 6.64 2.61
C ALA A 50 5.54 7.05 2.07
N PHE A 51 5.43 8.21 1.41
CA PHE A 51 4.19 8.65 0.78
C PHE A 51 4.06 8.20 -0.68
N ILE A 52 5.15 8.22 -1.45
CA ILE A 52 5.13 7.85 -2.87
C ILE A 52 4.67 6.40 -3.06
N VAL A 53 5.15 5.46 -2.25
CA VAL A 53 4.80 4.03 -2.43
C VAL A 53 3.29 3.79 -2.28
N PRO A 54 2.62 4.19 -1.18
CA PRO A 54 1.17 4.10 -1.07
C PRO A 54 0.41 4.85 -2.17
N THR A 55 0.88 6.04 -2.56
CA THR A 55 0.22 6.83 -3.62
C THR A 55 0.24 6.12 -4.96
N VAL A 56 1.39 5.59 -5.38
CA VAL A 56 1.51 4.87 -6.65
C VAL A 56 0.63 3.62 -6.65
N PHE A 57 0.64 2.84 -5.56
CA PHE A 57 -0.25 1.70 -5.41
C PHE A 57 -1.73 2.10 -5.48
N GLY A 58 -2.11 3.18 -4.79
CA GLY A 58 -3.47 3.71 -4.80
C GLY A 58 -3.91 4.15 -6.19
N VAL A 59 -3.06 4.88 -6.93
CA VAL A 59 -3.36 5.33 -8.29
C VAL A 59 -3.50 4.15 -9.26
N ILE A 60 -2.60 3.17 -9.20
CA ILE A 60 -2.69 1.97 -10.04
C ILE A 60 -3.96 1.18 -9.72
N PHE A 61 -4.27 0.99 -8.43
CA PHE A 61 -5.44 0.23 -8.01
C PHE A 61 -6.75 0.92 -8.40
N LEU A 62 -6.90 2.20 -8.07
CA LEU A 62 -8.09 2.98 -8.42
C LEU A 62 -8.22 3.17 -9.94
N GLY A 63 -7.12 3.44 -10.63
CA GLY A 63 -7.08 3.53 -12.09
C GLY A 63 -7.49 2.20 -12.75
N GLY A 64 -7.02 1.07 -12.23
CA GLY A 64 -7.41 -0.26 -12.67
C GLY A 64 -8.91 -0.53 -12.48
N ILE A 65 -9.47 -0.19 -11.31
CA ILE A 65 -10.91 -0.31 -11.05
C ILE A 65 -11.72 0.58 -11.99
N ALA A 66 -11.28 1.83 -12.20
CA ALA A 66 -11.95 2.77 -13.07
C ALA A 66 -11.96 2.27 -14.53
N ALA A 67 -10.81 1.83 -15.04
CA ALA A 67 -10.70 1.27 -16.38
C ALA A 67 -11.56 0.00 -16.56
N PHE A 68 -11.53 -0.90 -15.57
CA PHE A 68 -12.35 -2.11 -15.57
C PHE A 68 -13.85 -1.80 -15.61
N SER A 69 -14.28 -0.84 -14.79
CA SER A 69 -15.67 -0.39 -14.72
C SER A 69 -16.11 0.25 -16.04
N PHE A 70 -15.28 1.12 -16.60
CA PHE A 70 -15.55 1.80 -17.86
C PHE A 70 -15.66 0.80 -19.03
N TYR A 71 -14.73 -0.15 -19.10
CA TYR A 71 -14.75 -1.21 -20.10
C TYR A 71 -16.04 -2.03 -20.05
N HIS A 72 -16.49 -2.43 -18.86
CA HIS A 72 -17.74 -3.20 -18.72
C HIS A 72 -18.96 -2.41 -19.13
N ILE A 73 -19.09 -1.15 -18.67
CA ILE A 73 -20.23 -0.30 -19.02
C ILE A 73 -20.26 -0.03 -20.53
N TRP A 74 -19.11 0.25 -21.14
CA TRP A 74 -19.00 0.48 -22.57
C TRP A 74 -19.33 -0.78 -23.38
N SER A 75 -18.81 -1.94 -22.98
CA SER A 75 -19.12 -3.24 -23.59
C SER A 75 -20.62 -3.57 -23.54
N LEU A 76 -21.29 -3.30 -22.41
CA LEU A 76 -22.73 -3.47 -22.27
C LEU A 76 -23.53 -2.54 -23.20
N ARG A 77 -23.04 -1.32 -23.45
CA ARG A 77 -23.67 -0.39 -24.38
C ARG A 77 -23.54 -0.88 -25.82
N VAL A 78 -22.33 -1.27 -26.23
CA VAL A 78 -22.05 -1.75 -27.61
C VAL A 78 -22.86 -2.99 -27.95
N LYS A 79 -23.11 -3.90 -26.99
CA LYS A 79 -23.88 -5.13 -27.25
C LYS A 79 -25.39 -4.89 -27.42
N ARG A 80 -25.88 -3.68 -27.09
CA ARG A 80 -27.30 -3.34 -27.12
C ARG A 80 -27.71 -2.59 -28.41
N ASP A 81 -26.73 -2.08 -29.15
CA ASP A 81 -26.88 -1.44 -30.47
C ASP A 81 -26.55 -2.45 -31.59
#